data_AF-A0A962YDI4-F1
#
_entry.id   AF-A0A962YDI4-F1
#
_cell.length_a   1.000
_cell.length_b   1.000
_cell.length_c   1.000
_cell.angle_alpha   90.00
_cell.angle_beta   90.00
_cell.angle_gamma   90.00
#
_symmetry.space_group_name_H-M   'P 1'
#
loop_
_entity.id
_entity.type
_entity.pdbx_description
1 polymer ?
#
loop_
_entity_poly.entity_id
_entity_poly.type
_entity_poly.pdbx_seq_one_letter_code
_entity_poly.pdbx_strand_id
1 'polypeptide(L)'
;TAGAAQLAADNACAHLFVFGDAVTADWRTLDLAAQPVKLIINDATVTTGQGADVLGSPLSAMTWLANQAALLGEGLQAGQVVTTGVCGSPCPIKADDHIIADFGELGQVSCRLTA
;
A
#
# COMPACT_ATOMS: atom_id res chain seq x y z
N THR A 1 -14.70 4.09 -15.77
CA THR A 1 -13.45 3.70 -15.09
C THR A 1 -12.35 3.58 -16.14
N ALA A 2 -11.10 3.88 -15.81
CA ALA A 2 -9.98 3.58 -16.70
C ALA A 2 -9.84 2.04 -16.83
N GLY A 3 -9.57 1.54 -18.03
CA GLY A 3 -9.32 0.11 -18.26
C GLY A 3 -7.89 -0.28 -17.86
N ALA A 4 -7.65 -1.59 -17.73
CA ALA A 4 -6.34 -2.12 -17.32
C ALA A 4 -5.19 -1.63 -18.21
N ALA A 5 -5.41 -1.54 -19.53
CA ALA A 5 -4.39 -1.07 -20.47
C ALA A 5 -4.03 0.42 -20.25
N GLN A 6 -5.03 1.27 -19.97
CA GLN A 6 -4.78 2.68 -19.66
C GLN A 6 -4.04 2.84 -18.34
N LEU A 7 -4.43 2.10 -17.31
CA LEU A 7 -3.73 2.11 -16.02
C LEU A 7 -2.28 1.65 -16.16
N ALA A 8 -2.03 0.59 -16.93
CA ALA A 8 -0.67 0.12 -17.20
C ALA A 8 0.17 1.15 -17.96
N ALA A 9 -0.41 1.79 -18.97
CA ALA A 9 0.27 2.84 -19.74
C ALA A 9 0.56 4.10 -18.91
N ASP A 10 -0.28 4.40 -17.92
CA ASP A 10 -0.13 5.52 -16.98
C ASP A 10 0.71 5.14 -15.74
N ASN A 11 1.67 4.22 -15.90
CA ASN A 11 2.55 3.75 -14.82
C ASN A 11 1.80 3.35 -13.54
N ALA A 12 0.69 2.61 -13.70
CA ALA A 12 -0.21 2.19 -12.62
C ALA A 12 -0.76 3.34 -11.74
N CYS A 13 -0.91 4.54 -12.30
CA CYS A 13 -1.31 5.76 -11.60
C CYS A 13 -0.36 6.14 -10.44
N ALA A 14 0.90 5.71 -10.49
CA ALA A 14 1.89 6.05 -9.49
C ALA A 14 2.21 7.55 -9.52
N HIS A 15 2.25 8.19 -8.34
CA HIS A 15 2.58 9.61 -8.23
C HIS A 15 3.47 9.90 -7.01
N LEU A 16 2.87 10.01 -5.83
CA LEU A 16 3.58 10.26 -4.58
C LEU A 16 3.55 9.01 -3.69
N PHE A 17 4.61 8.83 -2.92
CA PHE A 17 4.74 7.75 -1.95
C PHE A 17 5.33 8.30 -0.66
N VAL A 18 4.76 7.92 0.48
CA VAL A 18 5.17 8.39 1.80
C VAL A 18 5.64 7.20 2.63
N PHE A 19 6.86 7.28 3.16
CA PHE A 19 7.34 6.32 4.14
C PHE A 19 6.95 6.75 5.55
N GLY A 20 6.52 5.79 6.36
CA GLY A 20 6.45 5.96 7.81
C GLY A 20 7.78 5.62 8.47
N ASP A 21 7.75 5.57 9.80
CA ASP A 21 8.87 5.07 10.58
C ASP A 21 9.15 3.59 10.28
N ALA A 22 10.37 3.15 10.59
CA ALA A 22 10.74 1.74 10.43
C ALA A 22 9.88 0.85 11.35
N VAL A 23 9.30 -0.21 10.78
CA VAL A 23 8.53 -1.21 11.52
C VAL A 23 9.44 -1.92 12.53
N THR A 24 9.03 -1.93 13.80
CA THR A 24 9.75 -2.61 14.89
C THR A 24 9.19 -3.99 15.23
N ALA A 25 7.92 -4.25 14.88
CA ALA A 25 7.32 -5.56 15.02
C ALA A 25 7.99 -6.60 14.10
N ASP A 26 8.11 -7.84 14.57
CA ASP A 26 8.53 -8.95 13.70
C ASP A 26 7.37 -9.34 12.79
N TRP A 27 7.31 -8.72 11.63
CA TRP A 27 6.23 -8.95 10.66
C TRP A 27 6.11 -10.42 10.23
N ARG A 28 7.17 -11.23 10.37
CA ARG A 28 7.15 -12.66 9.97
C ARG A 28 6.30 -13.52 10.90
N THR A 29 6.05 -13.05 12.12
CA THR A 29 5.18 -13.77 13.08
C THR A 29 3.72 -13.34 12.97
N LEU A 30 3.42 -12.32 12.17
CA LEU A 30 2.08 -11.78 12.02
C LEU A 30 1.31 -12.46 10.89
N ASP A 31 0.00 -12.60 11.06
CA ASP A 31 -0.91 -12.90 9.96
C ASP A 31 -1.15 -11.62 9.15
N LEU A 32 -0.30 -11.39 8.15
CA LEU A 32 -0.40 -10.22 7.28
C LEU A 32 -1.70 -10.17 6.46
N ALA A 33 -2.40 -11.28 6.26
CA ALA A 33 -3.69 -11.29 5.58
C ALA A 33 -4.82 -10.78 6.50
N ALA A 34 -4.75 -11.12 7.79
CA ALA A 34 -5.68 -10.62 8.80
C ALA A 34 -5.34 -9.21 9.32
N GLN A 35 -4.19 -8.65 8.96
CA GLN A 35 -3.74 -7.34 9.45
C GLN A 35 -4.74 -6.24 9.08
N PRO A 36 -5.36 -5.55 10.07
CA PRO A 36 -6.29 -4.47 9.79
C PRO A 36 -5.56 -3.22 9.31
N VAL A 37 -6.19 -2.49 8.40
CA VAL A 37 -5.71 -1.21 7.88
C VAL A 37 -6.84 -0.18 7.94
N LYS A 38 -6.51 1.04 8.33
CA LYS A 38 -7.43 2.18 8.31
C LYS A 38 -6.80 3.37 7.61
N LEU A 39 -7.61 4.10 6.85
CA LEU A 39 -7.27 5.43 6.35
C LEU A 39 -8.12 6.45 7.10
N ILE A 40 -7.46 7.43 7.71
CA ILE A 40 -8.06 8.50 8.50
C ILE A 40 -7.72 9.81 7.83
N ILE A 41 -8.73 10.66 7.59
CA ILE A 41 -8.56 12.02 7.07
C ILE A 41 -9.26 12.97 8.03
N ASN A 42 -8.52 13.95 8.56
CA ASN A 42 -9.04 14.95 9.50
C ASN A 42 -9.85 14.31 10.65
N ASP A 43 -9.24 13.33 11.32
CA ASP A 43 -9.79 12.57 12.45
C ASP A 43 -11.00 11.66 12.15
N ALA A 44 -11.43 11.59 10.89
CA ALA A 44 -12.49 10.67 10.45
C ALA A 44 -11.89 9.45 9.72
N THR A 45 -12.25 8.24 10.15
CA THR A 45 -11.93 7.02 9.38
C THR A 45 -12.76 7.02 8.10
N VAL A 46 -12.10 7.14 6.95
CA VAL A 46 -12.74 7.20 5.63
C VAL A 46 -12.70 5.87 4.88
N THR A 47 -11.76 4.99 5.25
CA THR A 47 -11.66 3.63 4.70
C THR A 47 -11.11 2.68 5.76
N THR A 48 -11.65 1.47 5.76
CA THR A 48 -11.16 0.33 6.54
C THR A 48 -10.98 -0.84 5.60
N GLY A 49 -9.98 -1.67 5.87
CA GLY A 49 -9.85 -2.97 5.24
C GLY A 49 -8.77 -3.79 5.93
N GLN A 50 -8.19 -4.74 5.19
CA GLN A 50 -7.23 -5.69 5.73
C GLN A 50 -6.26 -6.17 4.65
N GLY A 51 -5.15 -6.76 5.05
CA GLY A 51 -4.16 -7.25 4.09
C GLY A 51 -4.71 -8.28 3.09
N ALA A 52 -5.72 -9.07 3.45
CA ALA A 52 -6.35 -10.03 2.55
C ALA A 52 -7.07 -9.37 1.36
N ASP A 53 -7.41 -8.08 1.44
CA ASP A 53 -7.99 -7.34 0.32
C ASP A 53 -6.99 -7.19 -0.83
N VAL A 54 -5.69 -7.40 -0.55
CA VAL A 54 -4.62 -7.48 -1.53
C VAL A 54 -4.48 -8.93 -2.02
N LEU A 55 -5.35 -9.34 -2.96
CA LEU A 55 -5.26 -10.66 -3.62
C LEU A 55 -5.20 -11.85 -2.62
N GLY A 56 -5.91 -11.76 -1.50
CA GLY A 56 -5.91 -12.76 -0.43
C GLY A 56 -4.75 -12.66 0.56
N SER A 57 -3.63 -12.03 0.20
CA SER A 57 -2.52 -11.71 1.09
C SER A 57 -1.51 -10.78 0.38
N PRO A 58 -0.90 -9.80 1.08
CA PRO A 58 0.18 -8.99 0.52
C PRO A 58 1.35 -9.84 0.00
N LEU A 59 1.62 -11.00 0.61
CA LEU A 59 2.67 -11.92 0.19
C LEU A 59 2.34 -12.62 -1.13
N SER A 60 1.06 -12.81 -1.46
CA SER A 60 0.63 -13.35 -2.76
C SER A 60 0.99 -12.40 -3.89
N ALA A 61 0.69 -11.10 -3.71
CA ALA A 61 1.04 -10.05 -4.66
C ALA A 61 2.57 -9.93 -4.83
N MET A 62 3.32 -9.97 -3.72
CA MET A 62 4.77 -9.95 -3.74
C MET A 62 5.36 -11.14 -4.51
N THR A 63 4.84 -12.35 -4.26
CA THR A 63 5.28 -13.58 -4.94
C THR A 63 5.01 -13.51 -6.43
N TRP A 64 3.82 -13.04 -6.83
CA TRP A 64 3.49 -12.85 -8.24
C TRP A 64 4.45 -11.87 -8.91
N LEU A 65 4.70 -10.71 -8.28
CA LEU A 65 5.60 -9.68 -8.84
C LEU A 65 7.01 -10.23 -9.02
N ALA A 66 7.57 -10.91 -8.01
CA ALA A 66 8.90 -11.50 -8.08
C ALA A 66 9.04 -12.48 -9.24
N ASN A 67 8.02 -13.32 -9.46
CA ASN A 67 7.99 -14.27 -10.57
C ASN A 67 7.87 -13.57 -11.93
N GLN A 68 7.03 -12.55 -12.07
CA GLN A 68 6.90 -11.79 -13.32
C GLN A 68 8.19 -11.06 -13.67
N ALA A 69 8.80 -10.40 -12.68
CA ALA A 69 10.06 -9.68 -12.84
C ALA A 69 11.18 -10.63 -13.32
N ALA A 70 11.28 -11.83 -12.72
CA ALA A 70 12.21 -12.86 -13.15
C ALA A 70 11.96 -13.35 -14.60
N LEU A 71 10.70 -13.53 -15.01
CA LEU A 71 10.36 -13.92 -16.39
C LEU A 71 10.73 -12.85 -17.42
N LEU A 72 10.76 -11.57 -17.02
CA LEU A 72 11.19 -10.46 -17.85
C LEU A 72 12.72 -10.27 -17.85
N GLY A 73 13.47 -11.12 -17.15
CA GLY A 73 14.93 -11.06 -17.07
C GLY A 73 15.47 -10.09 -16.01
N GLU A 74 14.60 -9.38 -15.30
CA GLU A 74 14.94 -8.41 -14.27
C GLU A 74 14.31 -8.86 -12.95
N GLY A 75 14.95 -9.80 -12.25
CA GLY A 75 14.50 -10.19 -10.91
C GLY A 75 14.53 -9.02 -9.92
N LEU A 76 13.79 -9.13 -8.81
CA LEU A 76 13.83 -8.12 -7.75
C LEU A 76 15.21 -8.05 -7.08
N GLN A 77 15.64 -6.84 -6.75
CA GLN A 77 16.95 -6.54 -6.21
C GLN A 77 16.87 -6.10 -4.75
N ALA A 78 17.93 -6.40 -3.99
CA ALA A 78 18.04 -5.93 -2.61
C ALA A 78 18.01 -4.39 -2.55
N GLY A 79 17.27 -3.85 -1.59
CA GLY A 79 17.08 -2.40 -1.41
C GLY A 79 15.92 -1.81 -2.22
N GLN A 80 15.26 -2.57 -3.09
CA GLN A 80 14.03 -2.12 -3.73
C GLN A 80 12.87 -2.04 -2.74
N VAL A 81 11.99 -1.07 -2.97
CA VAL A 81 10.74 -0.91 -2.25
C VAL A 81 9.60 -1.35 -3.16
N VAL A 82 8.72 -2.20 -2.63
CA VAL A 82 7.59 -2.76 -3.37
C VAL A 82 6.30 -2.46 -2.61
N THR A 83 5.30 -1.94 -3.32
CA THR A 83 3.93 -1.83 -2.82
C THR A 83 3.12 -3.02 -3.28
N THR A 84 2.51 -3.75 -2.36
CA THR A 84 1.78 -4.99 -2.68
C THR A 84 0.36 -4.76 -3.18
N GLY A 85 -0.20 -3.56 -2.99
CA GLY A 85 -1.54 -3.19 -3.44
C GLY A 85 -2.30 -2.40 -2.39
N VAL A 86 -3.56 -2.09 -2.69
CA VAL A 86 -4.45 -1.31 -1.83
C VAL A 86 -5.26 -2.23 -0.91
N CYS A 87 -5.26 -1.98 0.39
CA CYS A 87 -6.02 -2.74 1.39
C CYS A 87 -7.45 -2.18 1.60
N GLY A 88 -8.00 -1.45 0.63
CA GLY A 88 -9.27 -0.73 0.78
C GLY A 88 -9.58 0.16 -0.42
N SER A 89 -10.59 1.01 -0.31
CA SER A 89 -10.95 1.93 -1.38
C SER A 89 -10.06 3.19 -1.37
N PRO A 90 -9.52 3.64 -2.51
CA PRO A 90 -8.91 4.96 -2.62
C PRO A 90 -9.93 6.06 -2.27
N CYS A 91 -9.49 7.06 -1.52
CA CYS A 91 -10.31 8.22 -1.16
C CYS A 91 -9.74 9.50 -1.77
N PRO A 92 -10.60 10.44 -2.21
CA PRO A 92 -10.15 11.76 -2.62
C PRO A 92 -9.55 12.51 -1.42
N ILE A 93 -8.50 13.28 -1.69
CA ILE A 93 -7.79 14.13 -0.72
C ILE A 93 -7.80 15.57 -1.25
N LYS A 94 -7.70 16.55 -0.37
CA LYS A 94 -7.68 17.98 -0.71
C LYS A 94 -6.54 18.71 0.03
N ALA A 95 -6.24 19.92 -0.41
CA ALA A 95 -5.31 20.80 0.28
C ALA A 95 -5.66 20.92 1.78
N ASP A 96 -4.63 21.00 2.62
CA ASP A 96 -4.69 21.08 4.07
C ASP A 96 -5.20 19.83 4.82
N ASP A 97 -5.54 18.75 4.11
CA ASP A 97 -5.90 17.48 4.74
C ASP A 97 -4.72 16.91 5.56
N HIS A 98 -5.03 16.45 6.76
CA HIS A 98 -4.16 15.57 7.53
C HIS A 98 -4.60 14.12 7.32
N ILE A 99 -3.70 13.32 6.77
CA ILE A 99 -3.95 11.95 6.35
C ILE A 99 -3.10 11.02 7.20
N ILE A 100 -3.71 9.98 7.75
CA ILE A 100 -3.03 8.92 8.50
C ILE A 100 -3.47 7.58 7.91
N ALA A 101 -2.50 6.75 7.53
CA ALA A 101 -2.73 5.33 7.30
C ALA A 101 -2.22 4.54 8.50
N ASP A 102 -3.13 3.83 9.16
CA ASP A 102 -2.89 3.05 10.37
C ASP A 102 -2.89 1.56 10.03
N PHE A 103 -1.76 0.90 10.30
CA PHE A 103 -1.54 -0.52 10.07
C PHE A 103 -1.45 -1.30 11.39
N GLY A 104 -2.00 -0.78 12.49
CA GLY A 104 -2.04 -1.45 13.79
C GLY A 104 -0.64 -1.69 14.37
N GLU A 105 -0.31 -2.94 14.67
CA GLU A 105 0.99 -3.33 15.24
C GLU A 105 2.18 -3.03 14.31
N LEU A 106 1.94 -2.84 13.01
CA LEU A 106 2.97 -2.43 12.05
C LEU A 106 3.24 -0.91 12.09
N GLY A 107 2.47 -0.14 12.86
CA GLY A 107 2.64 1.29 13.01
C GLY A 107 1.76 2.12 12.08
N GLN A 108 2.09 3.41 11.98
CA GLN A 108 1.32 4.38 11.22
C GLN A 108 2.24 5.23 10.33
N VAL A 109 1.69 5.71 9.22
CA VAL A 109 2.29 6.75 8.38
C VAL A 109 1.32 7.91 8.28
N SER A 110 1.83 9.13 8.33
CA SER A 110 1.00 10.33 8.20
C SER A 110 1.65 11.37 7.31
N CYS A 111 0.82 12.19 6.68
CA CYS A 111 1.25 13.38 5.98
C CYS A 111 0.18 14.47 6.09
N ARG A 112 0.61 15.72 5.95
CA ARG A 112 -0.27 16.87 5.76
C ARG A 112 -0.05 17.40 4.36
N LEU A 113 -1.12 17.55 3.60
CA LEU A 113 -1.06 18.21 2.30
C LEU A 113 -1.01 19.73 2.51
N THR A 114 -0.12 20.40 1.83
CA THR A 114 -0.05 21.87 1.80
C THR A 114 -0.51 22.35 0.42
N ALA A 115 -1.17 23.50 0.39
CA ALA A 115 -1.56 24.17 -0.87
C ALA A 115 -0.35 24.65 -1.69
#